data_AF-A0A024TK48-F1
#
_entry.id   AF-A0A024TK48-F1
#
_cell.length_a   1.000
_cell.length_b   1.000
_cell.length_c   1.000
_cell.angle_alpha   90.00
_cell.angle_beta   90.00
_cell.angle_gamma   90.00
#
_symmetry.space_group_name_H-M   'P 1'
#
loop_
_entity.id
_entity.type
_entity.pdbx_description
1 polymer ?
#
loop_
_entity_poly.entity_id
_entity_poly.type
_entity_poly.pdbx_seq_one_letter_code
_entity_poly.pdbx_strand_id
1 'polypeptide(L)'
;MYSGMYPPTTTTEHRLVDTQMGHEMTKDTVELDFDVVRNYRLREIEKVYSVCSYVHSLTPMEWPSFNTFRARLVHRVVCVASSLALKRETCHLACSYLTRILLSNLLHHGYLVPTYVNSMKTPEHPSVVITSAAVVIACKIEEVSPPSIQEILEAVQRESGEIIELQTRKRGPSARSKSKKTKPHSIYTTKEEVVAEEEAMLKTLEWKLYPATSVSWLLLTMEGLGLYKDPIQSSPCYVGYDYEYFGVKQQHNSHARASERANVFHIACNLLDVALLHANCLHFLPSMMAAAALFLIAPGHNLYALAHFLHLKAEDVWDCVTWLQQYLPYAASPVPFSVYSTMQSKLKKIPSVDKYAVQVVSTAVAYASFGMYMPPAVDDQLQYEPETERDVVLPPLYQCCIVPDVHFHPSQPYNTGYFA
;
A
#
# COMPACT_ATOMS: atom_id res chain seq x y z
N MET A 1 -2.53 31.35 80.05
CA MET A 1 -1.68 31.61 78.87
C MET A 1 -1.41 30.28 78.19
N TYR A 2 -2.34 29.87 77.34
CA TYR A 2 -2.21 28.72 76.45
C TYR A 2 -1.93 29.28 75.06
N SER A 3 -0.74 29.01 74.51
CA SER A 3 -0.42 29.37 73.14
C SER A 3 -0.46 28.09 72.31
N GLY A 4 -1.54 27.96 71.55
CA GLY A 4 -1.67 26.97 70.50
C GLY A 4 -0.98 27.47 69.23
N MET A 5 -0.14 26.63 68.65
CA MET A 5 0.27 26.75 67.26
C MET A 5 -0.02 25.42 66.57
N TYR A 6 -1.06 25.42 65.76
CA TYR A 6 -1.30 24.40 64.75
C TYR A 6 -0.29 24.60 63.59
N PRO A 7 0.26 23.53 63.00
CA PRO A 7 0.97 23.63 61.73
C PRO A 7 -0.01 23.91 60.57
N PRO A 8 0.46 24.52 59.47
CA PRO A 8 -0.39 24.91 58.36
C PRO A 8 -0.89 23.69 57.59
N THR A 9 -2.19 23.64 57.33
CA THR A 9 -2.81 22.77 56.34
C THR A 9 -2.44 23.23 54.93
N THR A 10 -1.49 22.54 54.29
CA THR A 10 -1.37 22.57 52.83
C THR A 10 -2.37 21.59 52.25
N THR A 11 -3.42 22.11 51.63
CA THR A 11 -4.30 21.39 50.70
C THR A 11 -3.47 20.95 49.49
N THR A 12 -3.00 19.72 49.49
CA THR A 12 -2.53 19.04 48.27
C THR A 12 -3.74 18.73 47.41
N GLU A 13 -3.96 19.56 46.38
CA GLU A 13 -4.74 19.18 45.21
C GLU A 13 -4.17 17.88 44.66
N HIS A 14 -4.93 16.79 44.76
CA HIS A 14 -4.71 15.60 43.96
C HIS A 14 -4.94 15.95 42.48
N ARG A 15 -3.90 16.44 41.81
CA ARG A 15 -3.81 16.32 40.36
C ARG A 15 -3.70 14.85 40.03
N LEU A 16 -4.79 14.29 39.50
CA LEU A 16 -4.84 13.03 38.78
C LEU A 16 -3.66 13.00 37.79
N VAL A 17 -2.67 12.17 38.10
CA VAL A 17 -1.63 11.73 37.16
C VAL A 17 -2.29 10.71 36.24
N ASP A 18 -3.19 11.18 35.39
CA ASP A 18 -3.67 10.44 34.23
C ASP A 18 -2.78 10.85 33.05
N THR A 19 -2.02 9.88 32.51
CA THR A 19 -1.32 9.80 31.18
C THR A 19 0.13 9.29 31.19
N GLN A 20 0.63 8.67 32.27
CA GLN A 20 1.97 8.05 32.24
C GLN A 20 2.03 6.57 31.82
N MET A 21 0.93 5.80 31.88
CA MET A 21 0.98 4.37 31.50
C MET A 21 1.15 4.11 30.00
N GLY A 22 0.77 5.05 29.13
CA GLY A 22 0.93 4.88 27.67
C GLY A 22 2.36 5.08 27.18
N HIS A 23 3.22 5.74 27.96
CA HIS A 23 4.56 6.14 27.54
C HIS A 23 5.67 5.20 28.04
N GLU A 24 5.39 4.39 29.07
CA GLU A 24 6.33 3.36 29.53
C GLU A 24 6.34 2.13 28.62
N MET A 25 5.20 1.71 28.04
CA MET A 25 5.19 0.60 27.07
C MET A 25 5.88 0.91 25.73
N THR A 26 6.12 2.19 25.42
CA THR A 26 6.90 2.59 24.24
C THR A 26 8.42 2.59 24.47
N LYS A 27 8.87 2.38 25.72
CA LYS A 27 10.31 2.24 26.04
C LYS A 27 10.80 0.80 25.98
N ASP A 28 9.91 -0.16 26.16
CA ASP A 28 10.16 -1.56 25.85
C ASP A 28 9.92 -1.75 24.35
N THR A 29 10.71 -1.08 23.52
CA THR A 29 10.82 -1.45 22.11
C THR A 29 11.27 -2.90 22.11
N VAL A 30 10.39 -3.83 21.74
CA VAL A 30 10.80 -5.15 21.26
C VAL A 30 11.83 -4.85 20.19
N GLU A 31 13.12 -4.99 20.52
CA GLU A 31 14.15 -4.94 19.51
C GLU A 31 13.71 -5.94 18.44
N LEU A 32 13.69 -5.50 17.19
CA LEU A 32 13.36 -6.35 16.05
C LEU A 32 14.45 -7.42 15.96
N ASP A 33 14.31 -8.45 16.78
CA ASP A 33 15.23 -9.56 16.85
C ASP A 33 14.97 -10.46 15.64
N PHE A 34 16.01 -11.16 15.20
CA PHE A 34 15.99 -12.12 14.11
C PHE A 34 14.86 -13.14 14.25
N ASP A 35 14.46 -13.47 15.47
CA ASP A 35 13.34 -14.38 15.75
C ASP A 35 11.98 -13.77 15.36
N VAL A 36 11.78 -12.45 15.52
CA VAL A 36 10.56 -11.76 15.06
C VAL A 36 10.48 -11.83 13.54
N VAL A 37 11.58 -11.51 12.85
CA VAL A 37 11.65 -11.57 11.38
C VAL A 37 11.45 -13.00 10.88
N ARG A 38 12.06 -13.99 11.55
CA ARG A 38 11.90 -15.41 11.24
C ARG A 38 10.44 -15.86 11.41
N ASN A 39 9.78 -15.49 12.51
CA ASN A 39 8.38 -15.83 12.74
C ASN A 39 7.46 -15.18 11.70
N TYR A 40 7.73 -13.92 11.34
CA TYR A 40 6.99 -13.21 10.30
C TYR A 40 7.15 -13.90 8.93
N ARG A 41 8.36 -14.36 8.62
CA ARG A 41 8.64 -15.17 7.43
C ARG A 41 7.88 -16.49 7.43
N LEU A 42 7.88 -17.24 8.54
CA LEU A 42 7.16 -18.51 8.62
C LEU A 42 5.67 -18.33 8.30
N ARG A 43 5.09 -17.21 8.75
CA ARG A 43 3.70 -16.86 8.44
C ARG A 43 3.50 -16.54 6.95
N GLU A 44 4.41 -15.81 6.34
CA GLU A 44 4.34 -15.48 4.91
C GLU A 44 4.37 -16.72 4.00
N ILE A 45 5.20 -17.71 4.35
CA ILE A 45 5.37 -18.93 3.54
C ILE A 45 4.37 -20.04 3.90
N GLU A 46 3.54 -19.84 4.93
CA GLU A 46 2.47 -20.78 5.27
C GLU A 46 1.58 -20.96 4.04
N LYS A 47 1.32 -22.21 3.64
CA LYS A 47 0.62 -22.54 2.38
C LYS A 47 -0.73 -21.83 2.22
N VAL A 48 -1.42 -21.55 3.32
CA VAL A 48 -2.70 -20.84 3.36
C VAL A 48 -2.60 -19.37 2.94
N TYR A 49 -1.41 -18.77 3.07
CA TYR A 49 -1.10 -17.38 2.70
C TYR A 49 -0.25 -17.28 1.43
N SER A 50 0.49 -18.33 1.08
CA SER A 50 1.39 -18.35 -0.07
C SER A 50 0.64 -18.41 -1.41
N VAL A 51 0.23 -17.24 -1.90
CA VAL A 51 -0.40 -17.08 -3.23
C VAL A 51 0.54 -17.54 -4.36
N CYS A 52 1.85 -17.29 -4.21
CA CYS A 52 2.88 -17.69 -5.19
C CYS A 52 2.85 -19.20 -5.51
N SER A 53 2.47 -20.02 -4.53
CA SER A 53 2.36 -21.48 -4.69
C SER A 53 1.26 -21.89 -5.68
N TYR A 54 0.24 -21.05 -5.87
CA TYR A 54 -0.91 -21.33 -6.72
C TYR A 54 -0.79 -20.72 -8.12
N VAL A 55 0.12 -19.78 -8.32
CA VAL A 55 0.33 -19.11 -9.62
C VAL A 55 0.66 -20.11 -10.73
N HIS A 56 1.49 -21.12 -10.42
CA HIS A 56 1.88 -22.18 -11.34
C HIS A 56 0.72 -23.13 -11.72
N SER A 57 -0.39 -23.09 -10.98
CA SER A 57 -1.56 -23.91 -11.24
C SER A 57 -2.52 -23.30 -12.26
N LEU A 58 -2.33 -22.03 -12.63
CA LEU A 58 -3.16 -21.37 -13.64
C LEU A 58 -2.68 -21.70 -15.06
N THR A 59 -3.62 -22.02 -15.93
CA THR A 59 -3.30 -22.24 -17.34
C THR A 59 -2.98 -20.92 -18.05
N PRO A 60 -2.19 -20.95 -19.15
CA PRO A 60 -1.93 -19.75 -19.96
C PRO A 60 -3.20 -19.06 -20.49
N MET A 61 -4.31 -19.79 -20.61
CA MET A 61 -5.60 -19.24 -21.04
C MET A 61 -6.36 -18.53 -19.91
N GLU A 62 -6.22 -18.98 -18.66
CA GLU A 62 -6.89 -18.37 -17.51
C GLU A 62 -6.16 -17.10 -17.04
N TRP A 63 -4.83 -17.05 -17.20
CA TRP A 63 -3.99 -15.98 -16.70
C TRP A 63 -4.42 -14.56 -17.16
N PRO A 64 -4.71 -14.31 -18.45
CA PRO A 64 -5.12 -12.98 -18.90
C PRO A 64 -6.45 -12.53 -18.28
N SER A 65 -7.44 -13.43 -18.21
CA SER A 65 -8.75 -13.14 -17.61
C SER A 65 -8.63 -12.88 -16.11
N PHE A 66 -7.86 -13.70 -15.39
CA PHE A 66 -7.56 -13.49 -13.98
C PHE A 66 -6.86 -12.14 -13.76
N ASN A 67 -5.82 -11.83 -14.55
CA ASN A 67 -5.05 -10.60 -14.44
C ASN A 67 -5.94 -9.36 -14.64
N THR A 68 -6.70 -9.29 -15.73
CA THR A 68 -7.57 -8.14 -16.03
C THR A 68 -8.67 -7.96 -14.98
N PHE A 69 -9.31 -9.05 -14.56
CA PHE A 69 -10.37 -8.99 -13.56
C PHE A 69 -9.83 -8.55 -12.20
N ARG A 70 -8.72 -9.16 -11.74
CA ARG A 70 -8.06 -8.81 -10.49
C ARG A 70 -7.57 -7.36 -10.50
N ALA A 71 -6.95 -6.90 -11.58
CA ALA A 71 -6.45 -5.52 -11.72
C ALA A 71 -7.57 -4.49 -11.46
N ARG A 72 -8.76 -4.72 -12.06
CA ARG A 72 -9.93 -3.86 -11.86
C ARG A 72 -10.37 -3.79 -10.40
N LEU A 73 -10.44 -4.94 -9.73
CA LEU A 73 -10.87 -4.99 -8.33
C LEU A 73 -9.82 -4.40 -7.39
N VAL A 74 -8.52 -4.66 -7.63
CA VAL A 74 -7.41 -4.04 -6.89
C VAL A 74 -7.45 -2.51 -7.02
N HIS A 75 -7.62 -1.99 -8.24
CA HIS A 75 -7.77 -0.55 -8.45
C HIS A 75 -8.95 0.00 -7.65
N ARG A 76 -10.11 -0.68 -7.69
CA ARG A 76 -11.29 -0.31 -6.92
C ARG A 76 -11.03 -0.29 -5.41
N VAL A 77 -10.35 -1.30 -4.87
CA VAL A 77 -9.96 -1.36 -3.44
C VAL A 77 -9.09 -0.15 -3.08
N VAL A 78 -8.09 0.18 -3.90
CA VAL A 78 -7.20 1.34 -3.66
C VAL A 78 -8.00 2.65 -3.64
N CYS A 79 -8.89 2.86 -4.61
CA CYS A 79 -9.75 4.05 -4.67
C CYS A 79 -10.69 4.15 -3.46
N VAL A 80 -11.34 3.04 -3.08
CA VAL A 80 -12.24 2.98 -1.93
C VAL A 80 -11.48 3.27 -0.63
N ALA A 81 -10.34 2.62 -0.42
CA ALA A 81 -9.51 2.83 0.76
C ALA A 81 -9.04 4.29 0.89
N SER A 82 -8.63 4.91 -0.23
CA SER A 82 -8.32 6.33 -0.28
C SER A 82 -9.54 7.21 0.05
N SER A 83 -10.71 6.93 -0.53
CA SER A 83 -11.94 7.71 -0.32
C SER A 83 -12.43 7.68 1.14
N LEU A 84 -12.15 6.57 1.84
CA LEU A 84 -12.55 6.36 3.23
C LEU A 84 -11.47 6.77 4.24
N ALA A 85 -10.28 7.17 3.75
CA ALA A 85 -9.08 7.46 4.54
C ALA A 85 -8.62 6.26 5.39
N LEU A 86 -8.66 5.05 4.80
CA LEU A 86 -8.18 3.82 5.43
C LEU A 86 -6.64 3.78 5.46
N LYS A 87 -6.09 2.97 6.35
CA LYS A 87 -4.67 2.65 6.36
C LYS A 87 -4.27 1.90 5.09
N ARG A 88 -3.01 2.06 4.67
CA ARG A 88 -2.41 1.28 3.58
C ARG A 88 -2.43 -0.23 3.86
N GLU A 89 -2.23 -0.60 5.12
CA GLU A 89 -2.31 -2.01 5.55
C GLU A 89 -3.71 -2.58 5.29
N THR A 90 -4.77 -1.86 5.65
CA THR A 90 -6.17 -2.24 5.36
C THR A 90 -6.39 -2.48 3.87
N CYS A 91 -5.82 -1.63 3.00
CA CYS A 91 -5.88 -1.80 1.55
C CYS A 91 -5.17 -3.08 1.08
N HIS A 92 -3.96 -3.34 1.57
CA HIS A 92 -3.17 -4.53 1.19
C HIS A 92 -3.77 -5.83 1.73
N LEU A 93 -4.35 -5.82 2.92
CA LEU A 93 -5.13 -6.94 3.47
C LEU A 93 -6.35 -7.24 2.58
N ALA A 94 -7.12 -6.22 2.20
CA ALA A 94 -8.27 -6.40 1.30
C ALA A 94 -7.85 -6.98 -0.06
N CYS A 95 -6.76 -6.48 -0.66
CA CYS A 95 -6.18 -7.04 -1.89
C CYS A 95 -5.72 -8.50 -1.73
N SER A 96 -5.15 -8.85 -0.57
CA SER A 96 -4.75 -10.23 -0.25
C SER A 96 -5.95 -11.17 -0.16
N TYR A 97 -6.99 -10.79 0.59
CA TYR A 97 -8.22 -11.58 0.70
C TYR A 97 -8.88 -11.77 -0.66
N LEU A 98 -9.02 -10.69 -1.41
CA LEU A 98 -9.60 -10.72 -2.75
C LEU A 98 -8.83 -11.68 -3.66
N THR A 99 -7.50 -11.58 -3.70
CA THR A 99 -6.66 -12.45 -4.53
C THR A 99 -6.80 -13.93 -4.13
N ARG A 100 -6.78 -14.23 -2.83
CA ARG A 100 -6.92 -15.60 -2.30
C ARG A 100 -8.30 -16.19 -2.64
N ILE A 101 -9.37 -15.40 -2.53
CA ILE A 101 -10.72 -15.83 -2.91
C ILE A 101 -10.82 -16.08 -4.42
N LEU A 102 -10.32 -15.17 -5.26
CA LEU A 102 -10.36 -15.35 -6.71
C LEU A 102 -9.62 -16.61 -7.15
N LEU A 103 -8.44 -16.88 -6.58
CA LEU A 103 -7.67 -18.07 -6.88
C LEU A 103 -8.36 -19.34 -6.36
N SER A 104 -8.89 -19.31 -5.13
CA SER A 104 -9.65 -20.43 -4.59
C SER A 104 -10.83 -20.79 -5.49
N ASN A 105 -11.61 -19.79 -5.92
CA ASN A 105 -12.75 -20.01 -6.81
C ASN A 105 -12.31 -20.57 -8.16
N LEU A 106 -11.24 -20.00 -8.74
CA LEU A 106 -10.74 -20.45 -10.04
C LEU A 106 -10.26 -21.89 -9.98
N LEU A 107 -9.50 -22.27 -8.93
CA LEU A 107 -8.95 -23.61 -8.78
C LEU A 107 -9.99 -24.67 -8.41
N HIS A 108 -10.96 -24.33 -7.56
CA HIS A 108 -11.97 -25.29 -7.09
C HIS A 108 -13.21 -25.37 -7.98
N HIS A 109 -13.52 -24.31 -8.72
CA HIS A 109 -14.78 -24.20 -9.47
C HIS A 109 -14.61 -23.81 -10.94
N GLY A 110 -13.42 -23.42 -11.39
CA GLY A 110 -13.15 -23.04 -12.78
C GLY A 110 -13.68 -21.66 -13.17
N TYR A 111 -14.07 -20.82 -12.20
CA TYR A 111 -14.54 -19.46 -12.43
C TYR A 111 -14.01 -18.50 -11.36
N LEU A 112 -13.90 -17.20 -11.67
CA LEU A 112 -13.33 -16.20 -10.77
C LEU A 112 -14.27 -15.79 -9.62
N VAL A 113 -15.57 -15.72 -9.90
CA VAL A 113 -16.58 -15.26 -8.93
C VAL A 113 -17.70 -16.28 -8.81
N PRO A 114 -18.21 -16.56 -7.59
CA PRO A 114 -19.30 -17.52 -7.39
C PRO A 114 -20.44 -17.29 -8.37
N THR A 115 -20.84 -18.38 -9.03
CA THR A 115 -21.96 -18.38 -9.95
C THR A 115 -23.29 -18.30 -9.20
N TYR A 116 -23.57 -17.18 -8.51
CA TYR A 116 -24.95 -16.77 -8.22
C TYR A 116 -25.61 -16.22 -9.52
N VAL A 117 -25.38 -16.91 -10.65
CA VAL A 117 -25.72 -16.51 -12.03
C VAL A 117 -27.23 -16.31 -12.20
N ASN A 118 -28.04 -16.96 -11.37
CA ASN A 118 -29.49 -16.86 -11.45
C ASN A 118 -30.07 -15.61 -10.74
N SER A 119 -29.24 -14.78 -10.08
CA SER A 119 -29.69 -13.59 -9.33
C SER A 119 -28.80 -12.36 -9.51
N MET A 120 -27.96 -12.31 -10.55
CA MET A 120 -27.15 -11.13 -10.84
C MET A 120 -28.05 -9.98 -11.29
N LYS A 121 -28.05 -8.88 -10.54
CA LYS A 121 -28.83 -7.67 -10.86
C LYS A 121 -28.19 -6.88 -12.00
N THR A 122 -26.86 -6.87 -12.08
CA THR A 122 -26.06 -6.18 -13.09
C THR A 122 -24.74 -6.94 -13.35
N PRO A 123 -24.01 -6.65 -14.44
CA PRO A 123 -22.67 -7.21 -14.67
C PRO A 123 -21.64 -6.84 -13.58
N GLU A 124 -21.81 -5.70 -12.91
CA GLU A 124 -20.92 -5.23 -11.84
C GLU A 124 -21.30 -5.75 -10.44
N HIS A 125 -22.51 -6.31 -10.27
CA HIS A 125 -22.98 -6.92 -9.01
C HIS A 125 -21.90 -7.79 -8.33
N PRO A 126 -21.35 -8.84 -8.98
CA PRO A 126 -20.34 -9.70 -8.36
C PRO A 126 -19.10 -8.92 -7.89
N SER A 127 -18.60 -8.01 -8.74
CA SER A 127 -17.43 -7.18 -8.46
C SER A 127 -17.64 -6.24 -7.27
N VAL A 128 -18.84 -5.68 -7.13
CA VAL A 128 -19.20 -4.80 -6.01
C VAL A 128 -19.32 -5.60 -4.70
N VAL A 129 -19.97 -6.76 -4.75
CA VAL A 129 -20.18 -7.62 -3.56
C VAL A 129 -18.85 -8.12 -3.01
N ILE A 130 -18.01 -8.74 -3.86
CA ILE A 130 -16.73 -9.31 -3.46
C ILE A 130 -15.76 -8.22 -2.94
N THR A 131 -15.72 -7.05 -3.59
CA THR A 131 -14.87 -5.93 -3.16
C THR A 131 -15.35 -5.38 -1.82
N SER A 132 -16.66 -5.22 -1.65
CA SER A 132 -17.24 -4.71 -0.39
C SER A 132 -16.94 -5.66 0.76
N ALA A 133 -17.13 -6.97 0.58
CA ALA A 133 -16.86 -7.97 1.60
C ALA A 133 -15.37 -8.00 2.00
N ALA A 134 -14.45 -8.00 1.02
CA ALA A 134 -13.01 -7.97 1.30
C ALA A 134 -12.58 -6.72 2.10
N VAL A 135 -13.12 -5.54 1.74
CA VAL A 135 -12.83 -4.29 2.46
C VAL A 135 -13.47 -4.29 3.86
N VAL A 136 -14.68 -4.83 4.01
CA VAL A 136 -15.34 -4.97 5.33
C VAL A 136 -14.48 -5.82 6.28
N ILE A 137 -14.02 -6.99 5.81
CA ILE A 137 -13.16 -7.88 6.62
C ILE A 137 -11.87 -7.14 7.00
N ALA A 138 -11.19 -6.51 6.04
CA ALA A 138 -9.95 -5.79 6.32
C ALA A 138 -10.15 -4.64 7.32
N CYS A 139 -11.22 -3.86 7.17
CA CYS A 139 -11.52 -2.77 8.09
C CYS A 139 -11.75 -3.28 9.52
N LYS A 140 -12.50 -4.38 9.69
CA LYS A 140 -12.77 -4.97 11.01
C LYS A 140 -11.50 -5.48 11.71
N ILE A 141 -10.47 -5.85 10.95
CA ILE A 141 -9.20 -6.35 11.48
C ILE A 141 -8.24 -5.21 11.82
N GLU A 142 -8.11 -4.22 10.95
CA GLU A 142 -6.98 -3.27 11.00
C GLU A 142 -7.37 -1.85 11.46
N GLU A 143 -8.63 -1.44 11.30
CA GLU A 143 -9.06 -0.09 11.67
C GLU A 143 -9.54 -0.02 13.12
N VAL A 144 -9.11 1.02 13.86
CA VAL A 144 -9.56 1.27 15.24
C VAL A 144 -11.06 1.60 15.28
N SER A 145 -11.53 2.33 14.25
CA SER A 145 -12.94 2.70 14.08
C SER A 145 -13.35 2.41 12.65
N PRO A 146 -13.65 1.14 12.30
CA PRO A 146 -13.98 0.74 10.95
C PRO A 146 -15.23 1.48 10.44
N PRO A 147 -15.26 1.90 9.17
CA PRO A 147 -16.50 2.41 8.57
C PRO A 147 -17.61 1.36 8.61
N SER A 148 -18.85 1.81 8.63
CA SER A 148 -19.99 0.89 8.55
C SER A 148 -20.03 0.18 7.19
N ILE A 149 -20.61 -1.03 7.15
CA ILE A 149 -20.81 -1.78 5.90
C ILE A 149 -21.53 -0.93 4.84
N GLN A 150 -22.48 -0.09 5.27
CA GLN A 150 -23.21 0.81 4.38
C GLN A 150 -22.30 1.88 3.77
N GLU A 151 -21.40 2.48 4.55
CA GLU A 151 -20.44 3.48 4.03
C GLU A 151 -19.42 2.84 3.07
N ILE A 152 -18.98 1.61 3.37
CA ILE A 152 -18.07 0.85 2.49
C ILE A 152 -18.78 0.54 1.18
N LEU A 153 -20.00 0.01 1.25
CA LEU A 153 -20.80 -0.28 0.05
C LEU A 153 -21.01 0.98 -0.79
N GLU A 154 -21.47 2.08 -0.19
CA GLU A 154 -21.65 3.36 -0.90
C GLU A 154 -20.36 3.87 -1.55
N ALA A 155 -19.19 3.63 -0.94
CA ALA A 155 -17.91 3.96 -1.53
C ALA A 155 -17.57 3.06 -2.72
N VAL A 156 -17.70 1.73 -2.58
CA VAL A 156 -17.44 0.77 -3.67
C VAL A 156 -18.32 1.04 -4.89
N GLN A 157 -19.59 1.36 -4.68
CA GLN A 157 -20.52 1.68 -5.76
C GLN A 157 -20.14 2.96 -6.51
N ARG A 158 -19.73 3.99 -5.76
CA ARG A 158 -19.27 5.26 -6.36
C ARG A 158 -18.07 5.04 -7.27
N GLU A 159 -17.10 4.23 -6.84
CA GLU A 159 -15.92 3.87 -7.64
C GLU A 159 -16.23 2.88 -8.77
N SER A 160 -17.47 2.38 -8.88
CA SER A 160 -17.91 1.51 -9.97
C SER A 160 -18.51 2.27 -11.16
N GLY A 161 -18.57 3.61 -11.11
CA GLY A 161 -18.98 4.45 -12.24
C GLY A 161 -20.45 4.91 -12.22
N GLU A 162 -21.25 4.52 -11.23
CA GLU A 162 -22.59 5.08 -11.04
C GLU A 162 -22.60 6.11 -9.91
N ILE A 163 -22.78 7.37 -10.32
CA ILE A 163 -23.08 8.48 -9.43
C ILE A 163 -24.46 8.18 -8.83
N ILE A 164 -24.52 7.77 -7.55
CA ILE A 164 -25.71 8.04 -6.75
C ILE A 164 -25.81 9.57 -6.76
N GLU A 165 -26.69 10.14 -7.58
CA GLU A 165 -26.97 11.57 -7.58
C GLU A 165 -27.34 11.96 -6.14
N LEU A 166 -26.35 12.45 -5.41
CA LEU A 166 -26.56 13.24 -4.22
C LEU A 166 -27.29 14.47 -4.71
N GLN A 167 -28.63 14.39 -4.73
CA GLN A 167 -29.49 15.51 -5.06
C GLN A 167 -28.99 16.72 -4.27
N THR A 168 -28.28 17.59 -4.98
CA THR A 168 -28.07 18.98 -4.61
C THR A 168 -29.43 19.63 -4.72
N ARG A 169 -30.30 19.36 -3.75
CA ARG A 169 -31.48 20.17 -3.52
C ARG A 169 -30.98 21.58 -3.20
N LYS A 170 -30.89 22.43 -4.23
CA LYS A 170 -31.09 23.87 -4.10
C LYS A 170 -32.36 24.03 -3.28
N ARG A 171 -32.20 24.33 -1.99
CA ARG A 171 -33.28 24.68 -1.09
C ARG A 171 -33.82 26.03 -1.56
N GLY A 172 -34.86 25.99 -2.41
CA GLY A 172 -35.82 27.07 -2.44
C GLY A 172 -36.50 27.17 -1.07
N PRO A 173 -36.82 28.37 -0.56
CA PRO A 173 -37.47 28.52 0.72
C PRO A 173 -38.96 28.19 0.56
N SER A 174 -39.35 26.93 0.74
CA SER A 174 -40.76 26.61 0.95
C SER A 174 -40.96 25.43 1.89
N ALA A 175 -41.83 25.68 2.88
CA ALA A 175 -42.61 24.79 3.73
C ALA A 175 -41.97 23.51 4.32
N ARG A 176 -41.98 23.48 5.66
CA ARG A 176 -41.80 22.28 6.51
C ARG A 176 -42.72 21.13 6.05
N SER A 177 -42.17 20.21 5.28
CA SER A 177 -42.67 18.84 5.16
C SER A 177 -41.61 17.90 5.72
N LYS A 178 -41.94 17.16 6.79
CA LYS A 178 -41.13 16.06 7.34
C LYS A 178 -41.21 14.86 6.37
N SER A 179 -40.65 15.01 5.18
CA SER A 179 -40.37 13.88 4.30
C SER A 179 -39.22 13.09 4.93
N LYS A 180 -39.51 11.88 5.43
CA LYS A 180 -38.48 10.88 5.74
C LYS A 180 -37.63 10.72 4.47
N LYS A 181 -36.39 11.20 4.50
CA LYS A 181 -35.40 10.86 3.48
C LYS A 181 -35.17 9.35 3.57
N THR A 182 -35.89 8.56 2.77
CA THR A 182 -35.48 7.21 2.42
C THR A 182 -34.07 7.33 1.83
N LYS A 183 -33.08 6.76 2.51
CA LYS A 183 -31.72 6.70 1.99
C LYS A 183 -31.77 5.93 0.66
N PRO A 184 -31.03 6.35 -0.38
CA PRO A 184 -31.02 5.64 -1.64
C PRO A 184 -30.60 4.18 -1.38
N HIS A 185 -31.42 3.24 -1.83
CA HIS A 185 -31.04 1.84 -1.82
C HIS A 185 -29.96 1.65 -2.89
N SER A 186 -28.92 0.90 -2.52
CA SER A 186 -27.86 0.49 -3.43
C SER A 186 -28.46 -0.23 -4.65
N ILE A 187 -28.08 0.19 -5.86
CA ILE A 187 -28.60 -0.34 -7.12
C ILE A 187 -28.01 -1.73 -7.40
N TYR A 188 -26.74 -1.92 -7.05
CA TYR A 188 -26.02 -3.16 -7.31
C TYR A 188 -26.32 -4.26 -6.31
N THR A 189 -26.29 -4.00 -5.01
CA THR A 189 -26.37 -5.07 -3.99
C THR A 189 -27.09 -4.62 -2.72
N THR A 190 -27.45 -5.51 -1.81
CA THR A 190 -27.90 -5.10 -0.47
C THR A 190 -26.79 -5.26 0.56
N LYS A 191 -27.00 -4.68 1.75
CA LYS A 191 -26.10 -4.88 2.89
C LYS A 191 -26.07 -6.35 3.31
N GLU A 192 -27.21 -7.03 3.21
CA GLU A 192 -27.38 -8.43 3.55
C GLU A 192 -26.59 -9.33 2.60
N GLU A 193 -26.57 -9.01 1.30
CA GLU A 193 -25.74 -9.68 0.30
C GLU A 193 -24.23 -9.53 0.61
N VAL A 194 -23.80 -8.34 1.05
CA VAL A 194 -22.40 -8.13 1.49
C VAL A 194 -22.06 -8.92 2.75
N VAL A 195 -22.99 -9.03 3.71
CA VAL A 195 -22.80 -9.83 4.93
C VAL A 195 -22.73 -11.33 4.61
N ALA A 196 -23.58 -11.80 3.68
CA ALA A 196 -23.55 -13.19 3.24
C ALA A 196 -22.23 -13.53 2.53
N GLU A 197 -21.74 -12.63 1.65
CA GLU A 197 -20.44 -12.80 1.00
C GLU A 197 -19.28 -12.73 2.00
N GLU A 198 -19.33 -11.83 2.99
CA GLU A 198 -18.36 -11.80 4.08
C GLU A 198 -18.27 -13.17 4.79
N GLU A 199 -19.41 -13.77 5.14
CA GLU A 199 -19.43 -15.09 5.77
C GLU A 199 -18.85 -16.18 4.86
N ALA A 200 -19.18 -16.16 3.57
CA ALA A 200 -18.64 -17.09 2.57
C ALA A 200 -17.12 -16.94 2.44
N MET A 201 -16.61 -15.71 2.34
CA MET A 201 -15.18 -15.42 2.29
C MET A 201 -14.45 -15.92 3.52
N LEU A 202 -15.00 -15.69 4.73
CA LEU A 202 -14.37 -16.14 5.98
C LEU A 202 -14.21 -17.66 6.03
N LYS A 203 -15.20 -18.41 5.51
CA LYS A 203 -15.13 -19.88 5.38
C LYS A 203 -14.06 -20.30 4.38
N THR A 204 -14.05 -19.70 3.19
CA THR A 204 -13.06 -20.00 2.14
C THR A 204 -11.62 -19.65 2.57
N LEU A 205 -11.44 -18.58 3.36
CA LEU A 205 -10.15 -18.19 3.92
C LEU A 205 -9.76 -18.99 5.17
N GLU A 206 -10.63 -19.90 5.63
CA GLU A 206 -10.43 -20.71 6.86
C GLU A 206 -10.11 -19.84 8.09
N TRP A 207 -10.67 -18.63 8.17
CA TRP A 207 -10.35 -17.63 9.20
C TRP A 207 -8.86 -17.25 9.30
N LYS A 208 -8.05 -17.56 8.29
CA LYS A 208 -6.66 -17.13 8.15
C LYS A 208 -6.63 -15.70 7.60
N LEU A 209 -6.82 -14.73 8.50
CA LEU A 209 -7.04 -13.31 8.17
C LEU A 209 -5.83 -12.41 8.46
N TYR A 210 -4.65 -12.95 8.72
CA TYR A 210 -3.48 -12.10 9.03
C TYR A 210 -2.26 -12.48 8.19
N PRO A 211 -2.37 -12.38 6.85
CA PRO A 211 -1.22 -12.58 5.96
C PRO A 211 -0.15 -11.54 6.25
N ALA A 212 1.11 -11.87 5.97
CA ALA A 212 2.16 -10.85 5.86
C ALA A 212 1.99 -10.11 4.52
N THR A 213 1.68 -8.82 4.57
CA THR A 213 1.51 -7.95 3.40
C THR A 213 2.83 -7.26 3.02
N SER A 214 2.93 -6.74 1.80
CA SER A 214 4.12 -5.99 1.38
C SER A 214 4.30 -4.70 2.18
N VAL A 215 3.20 -4.04 2.59
CA VAL A 215 3.25 -2.83 3.42
C VAL A 215 3.75 -3.14 4.84
N SER A 216 3.24 -4.19 5.47
CA SER A 216 3.72 -4.60 6.79
C SER A 216 5.21 -5.02 6.78
N TRP A 217 5.66 -5.73 5.74
CA TRP A 217 7.08 -6.02 5.53
C TRP A 217 7.91 -4.77 5.31
N LEU A 218 7.40 -3.79 4.55
CA LEU A 218 8.09 -2.52 4.32
C LEU A 218 8.28 -1.76 5.63
N LEU A 219 7.23 -1.65 6.46
CA LEU A 219 7.31 -1.05 7.79
C LEU A 219 8.34 -1.78 8.67
N LEU A 220 8.25 -3.11 8.75
CA LEU A 220 9.17 -3.95 9.51
C LEU A 220 10.63 -3.72 9.08
N THR A 221 10.87 -3.68 7.77
CA THR A 221 12.20 -3.48 7.19
C THR A 221 12.75 -2.10 7.52
N MET A 222 11.95 -1.05 7.35
CA MET A 222 12.36 0.32 7.65
C MET A 222 12.63 0.52 9.14
N GLU A 223 11.86 -0.12 10.02
CA GLU A 223 12.07 -0.08 11.48
C GLU A 223 13.30 -0.88 11.93
N GLY A 224 13.45 -2.11 11.42
CA GLY A 224 14.45 -3.07 11.85
C GLY A 224 15.86 -2.78 11.35
N LEU A 225 15.97 -2.22 10.15
CA LEU A 225 17.25 -1.72 9.64
C LEU A 225 17.64 -0.37 10.23
N GLY A 226 16.82 0.20 11.12
CA GLY A 226 17.05 1.51 11.72
C GLY A 226 17.17 2.61 10.67
N LEU A 227 16.49 2.46 9.53
CA LEU A 227 16.62 3.41 8.44
C LEU A 227 16.13 4.77 8.90
N TYR A 228 17.00 5.76 8.77
CA TYR A 228 16.74 7.13 9.20
C TYR A 228 16.52 7.29 10.71
N LYS A 229 16.91 6.30 11.55
CA LYS A 229 17.04 6.46 13.00
C LYS A 229 18.39 7.09 13.35
N ASP A 230 18.39 7.88 14.42
CA ASP A 230 19.60 8.52 14.93
C ASP A 230 20.36 7.58 15.88
N PRO A 231 21.67 7.36 15.70
CA PRO A 231 22.53 7.79 14.59
C PRO A 231 22.48 6.83 13.38
N ILE A 232 22.51 7.37 12.15
CA ILE A 232 22.47 6.61 10.86
C ILE A 232 23.58 5.54 10.76
N GLN A 233 24.70 5.75 11.47
CA GLN A 233 25.84 4.83 11.53
C GLN A 233 25.50 3.44 12.08
N SER A 234 24.31 3.22 12.65
CA SER A 234 23.89 1.89 13.12
C SER A 234 23.15 1.06 12.08
N SER A 235 22.85 1.57 10.88
CA SER A 235 22.21 0.75 9.85
C SER A 235 23.24 -0.13 9.13
N PRO A 236 23.17 -1.47 9.25
CA PRO A 236 24.11 -2.37 8.59
C PRO A 236 23.97 -2.36 7.06
N CYS A 237 22.90 -1.76 6.55
CA CYS A 237 22.56 -1.73 5.13
C CYS A 237 22.93 -0.42 4.45
N TYR A 238 23.22 0.65 5.20
CA TYR A 238 23.49 1.96 4.60
C TYR A 238 24.93 2.05 4.12
N VAL A 239 25.13 2.03 2.81
CA VAL A 239 26.41 2.32 2.18
C VAL A 239 26.34 3.79 1.78
N GLY A 240 26.82 4.67 2.67
CA GLY A 240 26.74 6.11 2.51
C GLY A 240 27.49 6.61 1.28
N TYR A 241 26.83 6.55 0.13
CA TYR A 241 27.25 7.25 -1.06
C TYR A 241 26.59 8.64 -1.04
N ASP A 242 27.39 9.68 -1.22
CA ASP A 242 26.96 11.08 -1.39
C ASP A 242 26.16 11.26 -2.69
N TYR A 243 24.97 10.67 -2.80
CA TYR A 243 24.09 10.84 -3.95
C TYR A 243 22.93 11.77 -3.60
N GLU A 244 22.93 12.97 -4.18
CA GLU A 244 21.82 13.93 -4.21
C GLU A 244 20.70 13.48 -5.17
N TYR A 245 20.26 12.22 -5.14
CA TYR A 245 19.13 11.80 -5.96
C TYR A 245 17.80 12.14 -5.25
N PHE A 246 16.87 12.76 -5.99
CA PHE A 246 15.59 13.32 -5.52
C PHE A 246 15.63 14.64 -4.74
N GLY A 247 16.78 15.33 -4.66
CA GLY A 247 16.85 16.66 -4.04
C GLY A 247 16.58 16.70 -2.54
N VAL A 248 16.66 15.54 -1.87
CA VAL A 248 16.57 15.45 -0.41
C VAL A 248 17.93 15.83 0.16
N LYS A 249 18.12 17.10 0.51
CA LYS A 249 19.30 17.52 1.28
C LYS A 249 19.26 16.79 2.62
N GLN A 250 20.30 16.02 2.93
CA GLN A 250 20.47 15.42 4.25
C GLN A 250 20.50 16.54 5.30
N GLN A 251 19.42 16.66 6.06
CA GLN A 251 19.33 17.60 7.16
C GLN A 251 19.59 16.84 8.46
N HIS A 252 20.56 17.33 9.24
CA HIS A 252 20.94 16.67 10.48
C HIS A 252 19.90 16.76 11.61
N ASN A 253 18.74 17.39 11.38
CA ASN A 253 17.68 17.54 12.37
C ASN A 253 16.71 16.35 12.36
N SER A 254 16.41 15.79 13.54
CA SER A 254 15.52 14.62 13.74
C SER A 254 14.15 14.75 13.05
N HIS A 255 13.56 15.95 13.06
CA HIS A 255 12.29 16.20 12.37
C HIS A 255 12.37 16.06 10.85
N ALA A 256 13.48 16.47 10.24
CA ALA A 256 13.68 16.33 8.80
C ALA A 256 13.84 14.86 8.40
N ARG A 257 14.49 14.05 9.24
CA ARG A 257 14.65 12.60 9.04
C ARG A 257 13.34 11.84 9.18
N ALA A 258 12.50 12.20 10.16
CA ALA A 258 11.15 11.64 10.26
C ALA A 258 10.32 11.96 9.00
N SER A 259 10.44 13.17 8.46
CA SER A 259 9.80 13.54 7.20
C SER A 259 10.35 12.79 6.00
N GLU A 260 11.68 12.59 5.91
CA GLU A 260 12.32 11.81 4.86
C GLU A 260 11.86 10.35 4.88
N ARG A 261 11.87 9.74 6.06
CA ARG A 261 11.37 8.38 6.28
C ARG A 261 9.91 8.24 5.84
N ALA A 262 9.05 9.19 6.20
CA ALA A 262 7.66 9.22 5.80
C ALA A 262 7.50 9.32 4.26
N ASN A 263 8.34 10.14 3.60
CA ASN A 263 8.35 10.27 2.15
C ASN A 263 8.80 8.99 1.45
N VAL A 264 9.89 8.36 1.91
CA VAL A 264 10.38 7.07 1.38
C VAL A 264 9.30 6.02 1.50
N PHE A 265 8.69 5.88 2.69
CA PHE A 265 7.60 4.94 2.90
C PHE A 265 6.42 5.21 1.96
N HIS A 266 6.03 6.49 1.82
CA HIS A 266 4.91 6.88 0.97
C HIS A 266 5.14 6.50 -0.50
N ILE A 267 6.31 6.83 -1.06
CA ILE A 267 6.63 6.54 -2.46
C ILE A 267 6.78 5.02 -2.68
N ALA A 268 7.43 4.31 -1.75
CA ALA A 268 7.56 2.86 -1.81
C ALA A 268 6.18 2.18 -1.77
N CYS A 269 5.24 2.66 -0.95
CA CYS A 269 3.87 2.16 -0.97
C CYS A 269 3.15 2.46 -2.28
N ASN A 270 3.33 3.64 -2.88
CA ASN A 270 2.74 3.94 -4.19
C ASN A 270 3.25 2.97 -5.27
N LEU A 271 4.54 2.64 -5.24
CA LEU A 271 5.13 1.64 -6.14
C LEU A 271 4.53 0.25 -5.92
N LEU A 272 4.36 -0.17 -4.67
CA LEU A 272 3.69 -1.42 -4.32
C LEU A 272 2.23 -1.45 -4.79
N ASP A 273 1.48 -0.37 -4.59
CA ASP A 273 0.09 -0.26 -5.01
C ASP A 273 -0.06 -0.41 -6.53
N VAL A 274 0.81 0.25 -7.30
CA VAL A 274 0.85 0.12 -8.76
C VAL A 274 1.19 -1.31 -9.18
N ALA A 275 2.19 -1.92 -8.53
CA ALA A 275 2.61 -3.28 -8.83
C ALA A 275 1.51 -4.31 -8.54
N LEU A 276 0.65 -4.06 -7.53
CA LEU A 276 -0.49 -4.91 -7.24
C LEU A 276 -1.51 -4.99 -8.39
N LEU A 277 -1.56 -4.02 -9.31
CA LEU A 277 -2.44 -4.10 -10.49
C LEU A 277 -2.06 -5.27 -11.40
N HIS A 278 -0.79 -5.65 -11.45
CA HIS A 278 -0.30 -6.70 -12.35
C HIS A 278 -0.21 -8.04 -11.60
N ALA A 279 -0.88 -9.09 -12.09
CA ALA A 279 -0.90 -10.41 -11.44
C ALA A 279 0.50 -11.05 -11.33
N ASN A 280 1.46 -10.67 -12.19
CA ASN A 280 2.85 -11.11 -12.03
C ASN A 280 3.49 -10.73 -10.68
N CYS A 281 2.97 -9.75 -9.94
CA CYS A 281 3.42 -9.50 -8.57
C CYS A 281 3.29 -10.73 -7.66
N LEU A 282 2.35 -11.63 -7.99
CA LEU A 282 2.08 -12.85 -7.25
C LEU A 282 3.19 -13.92 -7.39
N HIS A 283 4.16 -13.75 -8.30
CA HIS A 283 5.35 -14.61 -8.34
C HIS A 283 6.35 -14.28 -7.23
N PHE A 284 6.26 -13.08 -6.65
CA PHE A 284 7.17 -12.61 -5.61
C PHE A 284 6.51 -12.69 -4.24
N LEU A 285 7.30 -13.02 -3.22
CA LEU A 285 6.82 -12.95 -1.84
C LEU A 285 6.58 -11.48 -1.45
N PRO A 286 5.59 -11.19 -0.59
CA PRO A 286 5.39 -9.85 -0.04
C PRO A 286 6.67 -9.18 0.52
N SER A 287 7.57 -9.95 1.14
CA SER A 287 8.87 -9.50 1.63
C SER A 287 9.80 -9.08 0.49
N MET A 288 9.79 -9.80 -0.64
CA MET A 288 10.59 -9.50 -1.82
C MET A 288 10.11 -8.20 -2.46
N MET A 289 8.79 -8.04 -2.56
CA MET A 289 8.14 -6.83 -3.06
C MET A 289 8.51 -5.62 -2.19
N ALA A 290 8.44 -5.75 -0.86
CA ALA A 290 8.80 -4.71 0.08
C ALA A 290 10.29 -4.33 -0.02
N ALA A 291 11.17 -5.32 -0.08
CA ALA A 291 12.61 -5.13 -0.24
C ALA A 291 12.94 -4.42 -1.56
N ALA A 292 12.36 -4.88 -2.67
CA ALA A 292 12.57 -4.29 -3.99
C ALA A 292 12.08 -2.84 -4.05
N ALA A 293 10.90 -2.56 -3.49
CA ALA A 293 10.36 -1.21 -3.43
C ALA A 293 11.26 -0.28 -2.61
N LEU A 294 11.72 -0.73 -1.45
CA LEU A 294 12.62 0.05 -0.60
C LEU A 294 13.98 0.30 -1.28
N PHE A 295 14.56 -0.72 -1.91
CA PHE A 295 15.84 -0.61 -2.62
C PHE A 295 15.78 0.40 -3.78
N LEU A 296 14.67 0.43 -4.52
CA LEU A 296 14.47 1.35 -5.63
C LEU A 296 14.22 2.81 -5.18
N ILE A 297 13.49 3.01 -4.07
CA ILE A 297 13.10 4.34 -3.60
C ILE A 297 14.16 4.98 -2.70
N ALA A 298 14.92 4.17 -1.95
CA ALA A 298 16.01 4.62 -1.12
C ALA A 298 17.34 4.06 -1.65
N PRO A 299 17.88 4.62 -2.76
CA PRO A 299 19.17 4.18 -3.29
C PRO A 299 20.28 4.46 -2.26
N GLY A 300 21.20 3.51 -2.09
CA GLY A 300 22.25 3.53 -1.07
C GLY A 300 22.17 2.37 -0.07
N HIS A 301 21.11 1.57 -0.13
CA HIS A 301 21.03 0.33 0.63
C HIS A 301 21.79 -0.79 -0.07
N ASN A 302 22.57 -1.55 0.70
CA ASN A 302 23.19 -2.78 0.21
C ASN A 302 22.12 -3.87 0.06
N LEU A 303 21.91 -4.34 -1.18
CA LEU A 303 20.95 -5.39 -1.50
C LEU A 303 21.18 -6.67 -0.70
N TYR A 304 22.44 -7.08 -0.50
CA TYR A 304 22.79 -8.29 0.25
C TYR A 304 22.48 -8.13 1.73
N ALA A 305 22.74 -6.96 2.32
CA ALA A 305 22.42 -6.71 3.71
C ALA A 305 20.89 -6.69 3.94
N LEU A 306 20.15 -6.05 3.03
CA LEU A 306 18.68 -6.05 3.02
C LEU A 306 18.11 -7.47 2.87
N ALA A 307 18.62 -8.25 1.92
CA ALA A 307 18.20 -9.63 1.71
C ALA A 307 18.55 -10.51 2.92
N HIS A 308 19.73 -10.34 3.50
CA HIS A 308 20.15 -11.07 4.69
C HIS A 308 19.23 -10.79 5.88
N PHE A 309 18.92 -9.52 6.15
CA PHE A 309 17.98 -9.12 7.20
C PHE A 309 16.62 -9.80 7.05
N LEU A 310 16.10 -9.89 5.81
CA LEU A 310 14.81 -10.50 5.52
C LEU A 310 14.85 -12.03 5.32
N HIS A 311 16.01 -12.65 5.54
CA HIS A 311 16.24 -14.07 5.25
C HIS A 311 15.80 -14.43 3.82
N LEU A 312 16.18 -13.60 2.85
CA LEU A 312 15.98 -13.74 1.41
C LEU A 312 17.31 -14.07 0.73
N LYS A 313 17.23 -14.68 -0.47
CA LYS A 313 18.34 -14.68 -1.41
C LYS A 313 18.39 -13.34 -2.13
N ALA A 314 19.58 -12.79 -2.32
CA ALA A 314 19.75 -11.49 -2.97
C ALA A 314 19.32 -11.55 -4.45
N GLU A 315 19.51 -12.70 -5.09
CA GLU A 315 19.14 -12.97 -6.48
C GLU A 315 17.61 -12.87 -6.65
N ASP A 316 16.84 -13.50 -5.76
CA ASP A 316 15.37 -13.45 -5.82
C ASP A 316 14.85 -12.01 -5.62
N VAL A 317 15.51 -11.22 -4.76
CA VAL A 317 15.18 -9.79 -4.59
C VAL A 317 15.56 -9.00 -5.84
N TRP A 318 16.69 -9.30 -6.46
CA TRP A 318 17.14 -8.63 -7.68
C TRP A 318 16.20 -8.87 -8.86
N ASP A 319 15.67 -10.09 -9.01
CA ASP A 319 14.65 -10.40 -10.01
C ASP A 319 13.40 -9.56 -9.79
N CYS A 320 12.97 -9.43 -8.53
CA CYS A 320 11.85 -8.57 -8.15
C CYS A 320 12.14 -7.09 -8.43
N VAL A 321 13.36 -6.60 -8.16
CA VAL A 321 13.80 -5.22 -8.47
C VAL A 321 13.72 -4.96 -9.98
N THR A 322 14.26 -5.88 -10.78
CA THR A 322 14.30 -5.79 -12.23
C THR A 322 12.89 -5.75 -12.84
N TRP A 323 11.95 -6.49 -12.25
CA TRP A 323 10.55 -6.45 -12.64
C TRP A 323 9.83 -5.19 -12.14
N LEU A 324 10.09 -4.74 -10.92
CA LEU A 324 9.35 -3.64 -10.28
C LEU A 324 9.75 -2.25 -10.82
N GLN A 325 10.99 -2.07 -11.26
CA GLN A 325 11.52 -0.78 -11.73
C GLN A 325 10.72 -0.15 -12.88
N GLN A 326 10.06 -0.97 -13.72
CA GLN A 326 9.26 -0.49 -14.84
C GLN A 326 8.05 0.36 -14.39
N TYR A 327 7.65 0.25 -13.11
CA TYR A 327 6.52 0.97 -12.55
C TYR A 327 6.91 2.28 -11.83
N LEU A 328 8.21 2.59 -11.73
CA LEU A 328 8.71 3.82 -11.10
C LEU A 328 8.08 5.11 -11.63
N PRO A 329 7.85 5.29 -12.95
CA PRO A 329 7.23 6.51 -13.48
C PRO A 329 5.85 6.81 -12.87
N TYR A 330 5.10 5.77 -12.49
CA TYR A 330 3.78 5.92 -11.89
C TYR A 330 3.85 6.22 -10.38
N ALA A 331 4.87 5.70 -9.68
CA ALA A 331 5.00 5.83 -8.23
C ALA A 331 5.50 7.22 -7.78
N ALA A 332 6.36 7.84 -8.58
CA ALA A 332 6.98 9.14 -8.29
C ALA A 332 6.09 10.34 -8.65
N SER A 333 4.97 10.10 -9.35
CA SER A 333 4.02 11.15 -9.70
C SER A 333 3.32 11.69 -8.45
N PRO A 334 3.03 13.00 -8.35
CA PRO A 334 2.30 13.56 -7.22
C PRO A 334 0.92 12.90 -7.13
N VAL A 335 0.68 12.11 -6.08
CA VAL A 335 -0.61 11.45 -5.87
C VAL A 335 -1.45 12.28 -4.93
N PRO A 336 -2.58 12.85 -5.38
CA PRO A 336 -3.47 13.56 -4.49
C PRO A 336 -4.11 12.58 -3.51
N PHE A 337 -4.31 13.04 -2.27
CA PHE A 337 -5.36 12.46 -1.43
C PHE A 337 -6.70 12.61 -2.14
N SER A 338 -7.63 11.67 -1.89
CA SER A 338 -8.94 11.67 -2.55
C SER A 338 -9.60 13.06 -2.57
N VAL A 339 -10.19 13.42 -3.71
CA VAL A 339 -10.79 14.74 -3.97
C VAL A 339 -12.11 14.94 -3.19
N TYR A 340 -12.59 13.92 -2.47
CA TYR A 340 -13.86 13.97 -1.76
C TYR A 340 -13.79 14.82 -0.48
N SER A 341 -14.75 15.74 -0.33
CA SER A 341 -14.86 16.63 0.84
C SER A 341 -15.04 15.87 2.16
N THR A 342 -15.70 14.71 2.12
CA THR A 342 -15.82 13.78 3.25
C THR A 342 -14.46 13.27 3.72
N MET A 343 -13.58 12.94 2.78
CA MET A 343 -12.22 12.48 3.04
C MET A 343 -11.36 13.57 3.66
N GLN A 344 -11.44 14.81 3.15
CA GLN A 344 -10.72 15.95 3.74
C GLN A 344 -11.11 16.21 5.20
N SER A 345 -12.38 16.01 5.55
CA SER A 345 -12.84 16.14 6.94
C SER A 345 -12.28 15.06 7.86
N LYS A 346 -12.07 13.84 7.35
CA LYS A 346 -11.43 12.74 8.07
C LYS A 346 -9.94 12.95 8.21
N LEU A 347 -9.24 13.34 7.13
CA LEU A 347 -7.81 13.65 7.16
C LEU A 347 -7.43 14.74 8.17
N LYS A 348 -8.31 15.72 8.41
CA LYS A 348 -8.10 16.75 9.42
C LYS A 348 -8.04 16.19 10.85
N LYS A 349 -8.66 15.04 11.09
CA LYS A 349 -8.66 14.36 12.39
C LYS A 349 -7.47 13.42 12.58
N ILE A 350 -6.75 13.09 11.49
CA ILE A 350 -5.58 12.22 11.54
C ILE A 350 -4.36 13.07 11.92
N PRO A 351 -3.60 12.68 12.96
CA PRO A 351 -2.35 13.36 13.33
C PRO A 351 -1.42 13.50 12.12
N SER A 352 -0.71 14.63 12.02
CA SER A 352 0.20 14.87 10.88
C SER A 352 1.27 13.79 10.73
N VAL A 353 1.72 13.24 11.85
CA VAL A 353 2.72 12.17 11.91
C VAL A 353 2.21 10.85 11.32
N ASP A 354 0.89 10.60 11.26
CA ASP A 354 0.35 9.32 10.79
C ASP A 354 -0.18 9.38 9.35
N LYS A 355 -0.22 10.58 8.75
CA LYS A 355 -0.80 10.79 7.41
C LYS A 355 -0.10 10.00 6.31
N TYR A 356 1.18 9.65 6.50
CA TYR A 356 1.93 8.85 5.52
C TYR A 356 1.38 7.42 5.38
N ALA A 357 0.73 6.89 6.43
CA ALA A 357 0.17 5.55 6.49
C ALA A 357 -1.24 5.45 5.91
N VAL A 358 -1.85 6.58 5.54
CA VAL A 358 -3.18 6.64 4.91
C VAL A 358 -3.07 6.31 3.42
N GLN A 359 -4.00 5.51 2.91
CA GLN A 359 -4.06 5.14 1.50
C GLN A 359 -4.35 6.37 0.61
N VAL A 360 -3.74 6.38 -0.57
CA VAL A 360 -3.94 7.39 -1.62
C VAL A 360 -4.34 6.72 -2.94
N VAL A 361 -4.78 7.51 -3.93
CA VAL A 361 -5.20 7.00 -5.24
C VAL A 361 -3.98 6.81 -6.17
N SER A 362 -3.04 5.97 -5.74
CA SER A 362 -1.74 5.73 -6.41
C SER A 362 -1.84 4.99 -7.74
N THR A 363 -2.95 4.26 -7.97
CA THR A 363 -3.09 3.36 -9.11
C THR A 363 -3.76 3.98 -10.34
N ALA A 364 -4.34 5.17 -10.25
CA ALA A 364 -5.20 5.72 -11.32
C ALA A 364 -4.48 5.86 -12.66
N VAL A 365 -3.30 6.48 -12.68
CA VAL A 365 -2.53 6.71 -13.91
C VAL A 365 -2.08 5.38 -14.52
N ALA A 366 -1.49 4.50 -13.71
CA ALA A 366 -1.02 3.19 -14.16
C ALA A 366 -2.17 2.33 -14.71
N TYR A 367 -3.30 2.30 -14.01
CA TYR A 367 -4.48 1.54 -14.43
C TYR A 367 -5.01 1.99 -15.80
N ALA A 368 -5.04 3.30 -16.06
CA ALA A 368 -5.39 3.85 -17.37
C ALA A 368 -4.36 3.49 -18.44
N SER A 369 -3.06 3.60 -18.14
CA SER A 369 -1.98 3.30 -19.09
C SER A 369 -1.87 1.82 -19.46
N PHE A 370 -2.23 0.90 -18.57
CA PHE A 370 -2.19 -0.54 -18.87
C PHE A 370 -3.29 -1.00 -19.84
N GLY A 371 -4.12 -0.09 -20.37
CA GLY A 371 -5.22 -0.43 -21.28
C GLY A 371 -6.31 -1.28 -20.61
N MET A 372 -6.38 -1.27 -19.27
CA MET A 372 -7.32 -2.09 -18.49
C MET A 372 -8.73 -1.49 -18.41
N TYR A 373 -8.96 -0.36 -19.10
CA TYR A 373 -10.27 0.27 -19.20
C TYR A 373 -11.04 -0.34 -20.38
N MET A 374 -11.99 -1.24 -20.10
CA MET A 374 -13.16 -1.39 -20.96
C MET A 374 -14.14 -0.32 -20.51
N PRO A 375 -14.33 0.80 -21.24
CA PRO A 375 -15.46 1.66 -20.93
C PRO A 375 -16.75 0.83 -21.09
N PRO A 376 -17.81 1.10 -20.30
CA PRO A 376 -19.13 0.59 -20.64
C PRO A 376 -19.42 1.00 -22.09
N ALA A 377 -20.00 0.11 -22.88
CA ALA A 377 -20.41 0.40 -24.25
C ALA A 377 -21.42 1.56 -24.20
N VAL A 378 -20.91 2.78 -24.35
CA VAL A 378 -21.71 3.96 -24.60
C VAL A 378 -21.59 4.19 -26.09
N ASP A 379 -22.73 4.11 -26.77
CA ASP A 379 -22.88 4.45 -28.18
C ASP A 379 -22.21 5.80 -28.49
N ASP A 380 -21.34 5.72 -29.48
CA ASP A 380 -20.98 6.74 -30.46
C ASP A 380 -20.56 8.16 -30.06
N GLN A 381 -19.40 8.52 -30.64
CA GLN A 381 -18.89 9.87 -30.92
C GLN A 381 -18.30 10.68 -29.76
N LEU A 382 -16.97 10.64 -29.68
CA LEU A 382 -16.12 11.84 -29.70
C LEU A 382 -14.71 11.42 -30.16
N GLN A 383 -14.35 11.84 -31.38
CA GLN A 383 -13.00 11.68 -31.94
C GLN A 383 -12.00 12.46 -31.09
N TYR A 384 -11.00 11.76 -30.56
CA TYR A 384 -9.80 12.39 -30.00
C TYR A 384 -8.65 12.13 -30.97
N GLU A 385 -8.06 13.21 -31.50
CA GLU A 385 -6.83 13.13 -32.30
C GLU A 385 -5.64 12.79 -31.39
N PRO A 386 -4.74 11.88 -31.81
CA PRO A 386 -3.55 11.57 -31.03
C PRO A 386 -2.52 12.71 -31.14
N GLU A 387 -2.21 13.34 -30.00
CA GLU A 387 -1.01 14.18 -29.89
C GLU A 387 0.24 13.30 -30.06
N THR A 388 1.16 13.83 -30.85
CA THR A 388 2.38 13.24 -31.39
C THR A 388 3.35 12.69 -30.34
N GLU A 389 4.05 11.62 -30.75
CA GLU A 389 5.16 10.97 -30.06
C GLU A 389 6.09 11.98 -29.39
N ARG A 390 6.14 11.96 -28.06
CA ARG A 390 7.26 12.56 -27.32
C ARG A 390 8.36 11.52 -27.22
N ASP A 391 9.48 11.79 -27.87
CA ASP A 391 10.73 11.08 -27.67
C ASP A 391 11.04 11.00 -26.17
N VAL A 392 10.93 9.80 -25.61
CA VAL A 392 11.36 9.51 -24.24
C VAL A 392 12.88 9.42 -24.24
N VAL A 393 13.54 10.53 -23.93
CA VAL A 393 14.97 10.54 -23.62
C VAL A 393 15.15 9.91 -22.25
N LEU A 394 15.59 8.64 -22.22
CA LEU A 394 15.96 7.93 -21.00
C LEU A 394 17.17 8.62 -20.33
N PRO A 395 17.19 8.77 -18.98
CA PRO A 395 18.36 9.28 -18.27
C PRO A 395 19.57 8.33 -18.41
N PRO A 396 20.81 8.84 -18.38
CA PRO A 396 22.02 8.07 -18.59
C PRO A 396 22.39 7.28 -17.31
N LEU A 397 21.67 6.19 -17.04
CA LEU A 397 22.03 5.23 -15.98
C LEU A 397 22.44 3.85 -16.51
N TYR A 398 22.54 3.68 -17.84
CA TYR A 398 22.76 2.36 -18.45
C TYR A 398 24.08 2.18 -19.19
N GLN A 399 25.07 3.07 -19.01
CA GLN A 399 26.39 2.91 -19.63
C GLN A 399 27.51 2.39 -18.70
N CYS A 400 27.27 2.19 -17.40
CA CYS A 400 28.33 1.78 -16.48
C CYS A 400 28.60 0.27 -16.42
N CYS A 401 27.95 -0.56 -17.24
CA CYS A 401 28.21 -2.01 -17.29
C CYS A 401 28.88 -2.50 -18.60
N ILE A 402 29.32 -1.59 -19.48
CA ILE A 402 30.19 -1.95 -20.60
C ILE A 402 31.56 -1.34 -20.31
N VAL A 403 32.49 -2.17 -19.85
CA VAL A 403 33.91 -1.82 -19.79
C VAL A 403 34.39 -1.66 -21.24
N PRO A 404 34.85 -0.48 -21.69
CA PRO A 404 35.62 -0.40 -22.92
C PRO A 404 36.99 -1.00 -22.64
N ASP A 405 37.45 -1.91 -23.50
CA ASP A 405 38.80 -2.49 -23.47
C ASP A 405 39.87 -1.41 -23.25
N VAL A 406 40.43 -1.37 -22.03
CA VAL A 406 41.63 -0.57 -21.76
C VAL A 406 42.83 -1.44 -22.05
N HIS A 407 43.48 -1.15 -23.18
CA HIS A 407 44.78 -1.70 -23.52
C HIS A 407 45.80 -1.43 -22.39
N PHE A 408 46.24 -2.50 -21.74
CA PHE A 408 47.39 -2.51 -20.86
C PHE A 408 48.66 -2.14 -21.64
N HIS A 409 49.29 -1.02 -21.29
CA HIS A 409 50.70 -0.78 -21.60
C HIS A 409 51.53 -0.99 -20.34
N PRO A 410 52.50 -1.93 -20.34
CA PRO A 410 53.31 -2.21 -19.16
C PRO A 410 54.38 -1.13 -18.97
N SER A 411 54.51 -0.69 -17.73
CA SER A 411 55.62 0.11 -17.21
C SER A 411 56.94 -0.63 -17.36
N GLN A 412 57.99 0.07 -17.79
CA GLN A 412 59.39 -0.21 -17.44
C GLN A 412 60.26 1.07 -17.54
N PRO A 413 61.41 1.10 -16.85
CA PRO A 413 61.91 2.26 -16.12
C PRO A 413 63.10 2.94 -16.81
N TYR A 414 63.37 4.21 -16.48
CA TYR A 414 64.73 4.74 -16.60
C TYR A 414 65.10 5.63 -15.41
N ASN A 415 66.15 5.17 -14.75
CA ASN A 415 67.01 5.88 -13.84
C ASN A 415 68.11 6.61 -14.65
N THR A 416 68.95 7.39 -13.98
CA THR A 416 70.01 8.31 -14.49
C THR A 416 69.45 9.71 -14.84
N GLY A 417 69.95 10.83 -14.32
CA GLY A 417 71.14 11.10 -13.53
C GLY A 417 71.86 12.34 -14.09
N TYR A 418 72.26 13.22 -13.18
CA TYR A 418 73.34 14.21 -13.24
C TYR A 418 73.06 15.71 -13.51
N PHE A 419 73.22 16.47 -12.40
CA PHE A 419 74.00 17.70 -12.15
C PHE A 419 73.80 18.97 -13.01
N ALA A 420 73.43 20.06 -12.34
CA ALA A 420 74.38 21.08 -11.84
C ALA A 420 73.80 21.76 -10.58
#